data_AF-A0A533UYD1-F1
#
_entry.id   AF-A0A533UYD1-F1
#
_cell.length_a   1.000
_cell.length_b   1.000
_cell.length_c   1.000
_cell.angle_alpha   90.00
_cell.angle_beta   90.00
_cell.angle_gamma   90.00
#
_symmetry.space_group_name_H-M   'P 1'
#
loop_
_entity.id
_entity.type
_entity.pdbx_description
1 polymer ?
#
loop_
_entity_poly.entity_id
_entity_poly.type
_entity_poly.pdbx_seq_one_letter_code
_entity_poly.pdbx_strand_id
1 'polypeptide(L)'
;MLILFYTNLLSWYQSIIKILTPLSPLPKDFSVSCNLVLCFIILFSFSSCRLLGCVYAYDNIDVGSKLNEFNFAVAGDFGCGDDANKTIETMVSKKPEVVLALGDLAYKKNPNCWFDMIMPLENNSKFKISFGEHDLSHGFGTYNQYLKHFNLTKPYYSFDYGNVHFLAMTTPKNTLIPYNDKSDQYQFVQDDLKSAHENKSINWIIVYTFRPFYS
;
A
#
# COMPACT_ATOMS: atom_id res chain seq x y z
N MET A 1 -10.41 -6.30 7.72
CA MET A 1 -9.65 -5.87 6.53
C MET A 1 -8.87 -4.64 6.93
N LEU A 2 -7.54 -4.67 6.86
CA LEU A 2 -6.70 -3.50 7.16
C LEU A 2 -6.37 -2.79 5.85
N ILE A 3 -6.44 -1.45 5.85
CA ILE A 3 -6.00 -0.60 4.74
C ILE A 3 -4.70 0.09 5.17
N LEU A 4 -3.63 -0.12 4.41
CA LEU A 4 -2.35 0.57 4.61
C LEU A 4 -2.13 1.56 3.47
N PHE A 5 -1.69 2.78 3.82
CA PHE A 5 -1.34 3.81 2.85
C PHE A 5 0.17 3.96 2.78
N TYR A 6 0.73 3.86 1.58
CA TYR A 6 2.14 4.15 1.30
C TYR A 6 2.26 5.35 0.38
N THR A 7 3.08 6.29 0.80
CA THR A 7 3.29 7.57 0.12
C THR A 7 4.75 7.95 0.24
N ASN A 8 5.25 8.83 -0.64
CA ASN A 8 6.59 9.34 -0.43
C ASN A 8 6.60 10.31 0.76
N LEU A 9 7.43 10.02 1.76
CA LEU A 9 7.62 10.87 2.93
C LEU A 9 8.98 11.55 2.76
N LEU A 10 8.93 12.88 2.60
CA LEU A 10 10.04 13.85 2.55
C LEU A 10 10.69 14.06 1.16
N SER A 11 10.53 15.28 0.63
CA SER A 11 11.16 15.76 -0.62
C SER A 11 12.65 16.07 -0.48
N TRP A 12 13.26 15.75 0.67
CA TRP A 12 14.68 15.93 0.95
C TRP A 12 15.09 14.84 1.95
N TYR A 13 16.04 13.99 1.55
CA TYR A 13 16.60 12.83 2.25
C TYR A 13 15.90 11.47 2.12
N GLN A 14 16.57 10.61 1.34
CA GLN A 14 16.66 9.14 1.43
C GLN A 14 15.34 8.37 1.29
N SER A 15 15.18 7.70 0.14
CA SER A 15 14.22 6.64 -0.14
C SER A 15 14.16 5.64 1.02
N ILE A 16 13.09 5.70 1.83
CA ILE A 16 12.89 4.74 2.91
C ILE A 16 12.46 3.40 2.30
N ILE A 17 13.39 2.44 2.24
CA ILE A 17 13.07 1.06 1.89
C ILE A 17 12.38 0.41 3.09
N LYS A 18 11.05 0.29 3.05
CA LYS A 18 10.29 -0.59 3.96
C LYS A 18 10.07 -1.93 3.27
N ILE A 19 10.74 -2.97 3.76
CA ILE A 19 10.39 -4.36 3.47
C ILE A 19 9.28 -4.71 4.45
N LEU A 20 8.12 -5.06 3.93
CA LEU A 20 6.96 -5.37 4.75
C LEU A 20 6.52 -6.78 4.44
N THR A 21 6.42 -7.59 5.47
CA THR A 21 5.69 -8.85 5.45
C THR A 21 4.25 -8.54 5.85
N PRO A 22 3.23 -9.01 5.13
CA PRO A 22 1.86 -8.93 5.60
C PRO A 22 1.77 -9.67 6.94
N LEU A 23 1.32 -8.98 7.99
CA LEU A 23 1.05 -9.62 9.26
C LEU A 23 -0.06 -10.68 9.10
N SER A 24 -0.19 -11.59 10.05
CA SER A 24 -1.36 -12.48 10.10
C SER A 24 -2.64 -11.64 10.18
N PRO A 25 -3.72 -12.02 9.45
CA PRO A 25 -4.97 -11.28 9.51
C PRO A 25 -5.54 -11.30 10.93
N LEU A 26 -5.90 -10.13 11.45
CA LEU A 26 -6.67 -10.04 12.70
C LEU A 26 -8.06 -10.69 12.49
N PRO A 27 -8.59 -11.45 13.48
CA PRO A 27 -9.92 -12.04 13.39
C PRO A 27 -10.99 -10.98 13.12
N LYS A 28 -11.95 -11.28 12.25
CA LYS A 28 -13.01 -10.36 11.80
C LYS A 28 -14.05 -10.02 12.89
N ASP A 29 -14.01 -10.69 14.04
CA ASP A 29 -15.03 -10.60 15.10
C ASP A 29 -14.52 -9.98 16.41
N PHE A 30 -13.75 -8.89 16.33
CA PHE A 30 -13.43 -8.12 17.54
C PHE A 30 -14.61 -7.22 17.93
N SER A 31 -15.63 -7.80 18.58
CA SER A 31 -16.68 -7.04 19.27
C SER A 31 -16.39 -7.03 20.77
N VAL A 32 -16.17 -5.84 21.34
CA VAL A 32 -16.18 -5.67 22.79
C VAL A 32 -17.64 -5.45 23.21
N SER A 33 -18.36 -6.54 23.51
CA SER A 33 -19.65 -6.44 24.20
C SER A 33 -19.39 -6.29 25.70
N CYS A 34 -19.18 -5.05 26.14
CA CYS A 34 -19.15 -4.74 27.57
C CYS A 34 -20.60 -4.63 28.06
N ASN A 35 -21.18 -5.72 28.56
CA ASN A 35 -22.48 -5.67 29.23
C ASN A 35 -22.33 -4.86 30.53
N LEU A 36 -23.06 -3.74 30.63
CA LEU A 36 -23.24 -3.00 31.87
C LEU A 36 -23.87 -3.91 32.94
N VAL A 37 -23.08 -4.30 33.94
CA VAL A 37 -23.63 -4.82 35.20
C VAL A 37 -23.74 -3.63 36.16
N LEU A 38 -24.97 -3.18 36.39
CA LEU A 38 -25.29 -2.28 37.50
C LEU A 38 -24.98 -3.00 38.83
N CYS A 39 -23.88 -2.64 39.48
CA CYS A 39 -23.64 -3.03 40.86
C CYS A 39 -24.37 -2.07 41.81
N PHE A 40 -25.44 -2.55 42.44
CA PHE A 40 -26.01 -1.90 43.62
C PHE A 40 -24.97 -1.90 44.74
N ILE A 41 -24.58 -0.70 45.18
CA ILE A 41 -23.71 -0.51 46.33
C ILE A 41 -24.54 -0.80 47.59
N ILE A 42 -24.26 -1.92 48.25
CA ILE A 42 -24.57 -2.09 49.68
C ILE A 42 -23.21 -2.19 50.39
N LEU A 43 -22.94 -1.17 51.20
CA LEU A 43 -21.80 -1.03 52.10
C LEU A 43 -21.70 -2.25 53.03
N PHE A 44 -20.54 -2.91 53.12
CA PHE A 44 -19.93 -3.35 54.39
C PHE A 44 -18.53 -3.98 54.16
N SER A 45 -17.54 -3.40 54.84
CA SER A 45 -16.21 -3.90 55.24
C SER A 45 -15.31 -4.66 54.24
N PHE A 46 -14.18 -4.02 53.92
CA PHE A 46 -12.87 -4.55 53.52
C PHE A 46 -12.72 -6.08 53.45
N SER A 47 -12.65 -6.60 52.23
CA SER A 47 -11.80 -7.75 51.93
C SER A 47 -11.41 -7.71 50.45
N SER A 48 -10.12 -7.88 50.18
CA SER A 48 -9.52 -7.80 48.85
C SER A 48 -10.11 -8.85 47.90
N CYS A 49 -11.06 -8.42 47.05
CA CYS A 49 -11.59 -9.23 45.96
C CYS A 49 -10.58 -9.21 44.80
N ARG A 50 -9.67 -10.20 44.75
CA ARG A 50 -8.98 -10.53 43.51
C ARG A 50 -9.94 -11.41 42.71
N LEU A 51 -10.60 -10.83 41.71
CA LEU A 51 -11.31 -11.60 40.69
C LEU A 51 -10.29 -12.47 39.96
N LEU A 52 -10.39 -13.79 40.19
CA LEU A 52 -9.90 -14.79 39.24
C LEU A 52 -10.71 -14.64 37.96
N GLY A 53 -10.17 -13.90 36.99
CA GLY A 53 -10.64 -13.99 35.61
C GLY A 53 -10.19 -15.33 35.05
N CYS A 54 -11.13 -16.24 34.82
CA CYS A 54 -10.90 -17.45 34.06
C CYS A 54 -10.45 -17.07 32.65
N VAL A 55 -9.17 -17.29 32.32
CA VAL A 55 -8.72 -17.32 30.92
C VAL A 55 -9.05 -18.71 30.40
N TYR A 56 -10.17 -18.82 29.68
CA TYR A 56 -10.33 -19.93 28.74
C TYR A 56 -9.59 -19.53 27.46
N ALA A 57 -8.35 -19.97 27.32
CA ALA A 57 -7.71 -20.04 26.02
C ALA A 57 -8.42 -21.17 25.26
N TYR A 58 -9.30 -20.80 24.32
CA TYR A 58 -9.72 -21.74 23.31
C TYR A 58 -8.54 -21.87 22.36
N ASP A 59 -7.90 -23.04 22.34
CA ASP A 59 -6.92 -23.39 21.31
C ASP A 59 -7.64 -23.24 19.96
N ASN A 60 -7.39 -22.13 19.27
CA ASN A 60 -7.84 -21.98 17.90
C ASN A 60 -7.17 -23.09 17.11
N ILE A 61 -8.00 -23.99 16.61
CA ILE A 61 -7.64 -24.99 15.61
C ILE A 61 -6.80 -24.25 14.55
N ASP A 62 -5.53 -24.62 14.49
CA ASP A 62 -4.60 -24.22 13.45
C ASP A 62 -5.12 -24.77 12.12
N VAL A 63 -6.11 -24.09 11.54
CA VAL A 63 -6.42 -24.23 10.12
C VAL A 63 -5.30 -23.50 9.42
N GLY A 64 -4.16 -24.19 9.35
CA GLY A 64 -2.96 -23.79 8.65
C GLY A 64 -3.25 -23.66 7.16
N SER A 65 -3.88 -22.56 6.76
CA SER A 65 -3.54 -21.98 5.47
C SER A 65 -2.11 -21.50 5.65
N LYS A 66 -1.16 -22.29 5.18
CA LYS A 66 0.23 -21.86 5.01
C LYS A 66 0.17 -20.59 4.16
N LEU A 67 0.17 -19.43 4.82
CA LEU A 67 0.22 -18.15 4.13
C LEU A 67 1.53 -18.17 3.37
N ASN A 68 1.46 -18.04 2.05
CA ASN A 68 2.66 -17.83 1.26
C ASN A 68 3.15 -16.43 1.61
N GLU A 69 4.05 -16.36 2.58
CA GLU A 69 4.78 -15.14 2.91
C GLU A 69 5.48 -14.66 1.64
N PHE A 70 5.26 -13.39 1.30
CA PHE A 70 5.97 -12.71 0.24
C PHE A 70 6.41 -11.35 0.77
N ASN A 71 7.42 -10.77 0.12
CA ASN A 71 7.91 -9.46 0.43
C ASN A 71 7.73 -8.52 -0.77
N PHE A 72 7.58 -7.24 -0.47
CA PHE A 72 7.53 -6.22 -1.50
C PHE A 72 8.41 -5.04 -1.10
N ALA A 73 8.97 -4.38 -2.12
CA ALA A 73 9.82 -3.22 -1.96
C ALA A 73 9.09 -1.98 -2.47
N VAL A 74 9.22 -0.88 -1.73
CA VAL A 74 8.55 0.38 -2.03
C VAL A 74 9.56 1.51 -1.95
N ALA A 75 9.58 2.37 -2.98
CA ALA A 75 10.35 3.61 -3.03
C ALA A 75 9.71 4.56 -4.05
N GLY A 76 9.97 5.86 -4.00
CA GLY A 76 9.54 6.85 -5.00
C GLY A 76 10.56 7.97 -5.09
N ASP A 77 10.25 9.01 -5.87
CA ASP A 77 11.13 10.19 -6.02
C ASP A 77 12.56 9.78 -6.41
N PHE A 78 12.65 8.94 -7.44
CA PHE A 78 13.93 8.33 -7.85
C PHE A 78 14.83 9.36 -8.54
N GLY A 79 14.40 9.90 -9.67
CA GLY A 79 15.28 10.57 -10.63
C GLY A 79 16.21 9.58 -11.34
N CYS A 80 17.23 10.11 -12.03
CA CYS A 80 18.18 9.31 -12.82
C CYS A 80 19.64 9.42 -12.32
N GLY A 81 19.83 9.65 -11.01
CA GLY A 81 21.16 9.87 -10.41
C GLY A 81 21.71 8.65 -9.67
N ASP A 82 22.94 8.77 -9.17
CA ASP A 82 23.63 7.68 -8.45
C ASP A 82 22.85 7.19 -7.22
N ASP A 83 22.14 8.07 -6.52
CA ASP A 83 21.34 7.70 -5.35
C ASP A 83 20.09 6.89 -5.73
N ALA A 84 19.51 7.16 -6.90
CA ALA A 84 18.47 6.31 -7.46
C ALA A 84 19.02 4.94 -7.81
N ASN A 85 20.24 4.86 -8.36
CA ASN A 85 20.87 3.59 -8.68
C ASN A 85 21.14 2.76 -7.42
N LYS A 86 21.70 3.37 -6.37
CA LYS A 86 21.87 2.71 -5.05
C LYS A 86 20.55 2.22 -4.46
N THR A 87 19.47 3.00 -4.62
CA THR A 87 18.13 2.58 -4.17
C THR A 87 17.69 1.33 -4.93
N ILE A 88 17.80 1.31 -6.25
CA ILE A 88 17.46 0.16 -7.09
C ILE A 88 18.33 -1.05 -6.77
N GLU A 89 19.64 -0.91 -6.66
CA GLU A 89 20.56 -1.99 -6.26
C GLU A 89 20.19 -2.57 -4.90
N THR A 90 19.83 -1.71 -3.94
CA THR A 90 19.36 -2.15 -2.64
C THR A 90 18.06 -2.93 -2.77
N MET A 91 17.07 -2.45 -3.54
CA MET A 91 15.82 -3.18 -3.80
C MET A 91 16.08 -4.53 -4.48
N VAL A 92 16.99 -4.61 -5.47
CA VAL A 92 17.41 -5.85 -6.12
C VAL A 92 17.97 -6.84 -5.09
N SER A 93 18.83 -6.37 -4.19
CA SER A 93 19.44 -7.20 -3.14
C SER A 93 18.42 -7.86 -2.20
N LYS A 94 17.24 -7.26 -2.04
CA LYS A 94 16.16 -7.79 -1.19
C LYS A 94 15.32 -8.87 -1.88
N LYS A 95 15.48 -9.07 -3.18
CA LYS A 95 14.74 -10.06 -3.99
C LYS A 95 13.21 -9.99 -3.77
N PRO A 96 12.59 -8.80 -3.95
CA PRO A 96 11.16 -8.66 -3.72
C PRO A 96 10.32 -9.39 -4.76
N GLU A 97 9.14 -9.86 -4.37
CA GLU A 97 8.16 -10.46 -5.28
C GLU A 97 7.30 -9.38 -5.97
N VAL A 98 7.09 -8.24 -5.30
CA VAL A 98 6.40 -7.06 -5.84
C VAL A 98 7.25 -5.81 -5.60
N VAL A 99 7.30 -4.91 -6.57
CA VAL A 99 7.99 -3.61 -6.46
C VAL A 99 7.01 -2.49 -6.76
N LEU A 100 6.91 -1.51 -5.87
CA LEU A 100 6.05 -0.33 -6.02
C LEU A 100 6.92 0.93 -6.13
N ALA A 101 6.86 1.61 -7.27
CA ALA A 101 7.48 2.91 -7.51
C ALA A 101 6.46 4.05 -7.28
N LEU A 102 6.67 4.90 -6.27
CA LEU A 102 5.70 5.87 -5.76
C LEU A 102 5.71 7.23 -6.47
N GLY A 103 5.76 7.24 -7.81
CA GLY A 103 5.73 8.48 -8.60
C GLY A 103 7.00 9.32 -8.50
N ASP A 104 7.03 10.38 -9.32
CA ASP A 104 8.19 11.25 -9.52
C ASP A 104 9.42 10.42 -9.90
N LEU A 105 9.28 9.76 -11.06
CA LEU A 105 10.13 8.64 -11.46
C LEU A 105 11.44 9.14 -12.07
N ALA A 106 11.39 9.86 -13.20
CA ALA A 106 12.59 10.27 -13.92
C ALA A 106 12.97 11.75 -13.73
N TYR A 107 12.01 12.61 -13.33
CA TYR A 107 12.17 14.07 -13.31
C TYR A 107 12.62 14.67 -14.67
N LYS A 108 12.35 13.99 -15.79
CA LYS A 108 12.77 14.40 -17.14
C LYS A 108 11.67 14.17 -18.15
N LYS A 109 11.66 14.98 -19.21
CA LYS A 109 10.74 14.85 -20.35
C LYS A 109 10.88 13.48 -21.06
N ASN A 110 12.11 12.99 -21.20
CA ASN A 110 12.40 11.66 -21.70
C ASN A 110 12.78 10.76 -20.50
N PRO A 111 11.98 9.74 -20.16
CA PRO A 111 12.19 8.89 -19.00
C PRO A 111 13.14 7.71 -19.23
N ASN A 112 13.75 7.57 -20.42
CA ASN A 112 14.59 6.41 -20.76
C ASN A 112 15.71 6.14 -19.75
N CYS A 113 16.34 7.17 -19.19
CA CYS A 113 17.37 6.96 -18.16
C CYS A 113 16.85 6.20 -16.95
N TRP A 114 15.60 6.44 -16.55
CA TRP A 114 15.00 5.73 -15.43
C TRP A 114 14.52 4.34 -15.84
N PHE A 115 14.00 4.17 -17.07
CA PHE A 115 13.68 2.85 -17.61
C PHE A 115 14.90 1.92 -17.62
N ASP A 116 16.05 2.42 -18.10
CA ASP A 116 17.31 1.66 -18.13
C ASP A 116 17.74 1.26 -16.71
N MET A 117 17.58 2.16 -15.73
CA MET A 117 17.94 1.90 -14.33
C MET A 117 17.09 0.81 -13.68
N ILE A 118 15.79 0.76 -13.96
CA ILE A 118 14.90 -0.22 -13.33
C ILE A 118 14.94 -1.60 -13.98
N MET A 119 15.60 -1.75 -15.15
CA MET A 119 15.67 -3.02 -15.88
C MET A 119 16.01 -4.26 -15.00
N PRO A 120 16.91 -4.20 -13.99
CA PRO A 120 17.19 -5.35 -13.13
C PRO A 120 16.00 -5.80 -12.25
N LEU A 121 15.03 -4.91 -12.01
CA LEU A 121 13.79 -5.18 -11.27
C LEU A 121 12.59 -5.38 -12.19
N GLU A 122 12.66 -4.85 -13.41
CA GLU A 122 11.54 -4.75 -14.33
C GLU A 122 11.17 -6.12 -14.90
N ASN A 123 10.03 -6.61 -14.43
CA ASN A 123 9.26 -7.67 -15.03
C ASN A 123 7.80 -7.23 -14.96
N ASN A 124 7.08 -7.28 -16.09
CA ASN A 124 5.73 -6.72 -16.26
C ASN A 124 4.72 -7.14 -15.16
N SER A 125 4.91 -8.31 -14.54
CA SER A 125 4.06 -8.77 -13.43
C SER A 125 4.48 -8.23 -12.05
N LYS A 126 5.77 -7.95 -11.84
CA LYS A 126 6.38 -7.61 -10.54
C LYS A 126 6.49 -6.11 -10.29
N PHE A 127 6.86 -5.33 -11.30
CA PHE A 127 7.15 -3.91 -11.14
C PHE A 127 5.92 -3.06 -11.44
N LYS A 128 5.50 -2.24 -10.48
CA LYS A 128 4.29 -1.44 -10.52
C LYS A 128 4.61 0.00 -10.17
N ILE A 129 3.96 0.94 -10.84
CA ILE A 129 4.17 2.37 -10.65
C ILE A 129 2.89 3.08 -10.18
N SER A 130 3.05 4.19 -9.48
CA SER A 130 2.05 5.26 -9.43
C SER A 130 2.65 6.49 -10.12
N PHE A 131 1.81 7.44 -10.52
CA PHE A 131 2.28 8.67 -11.15
C PHE A 131 2.36 9.81 -10.13
N GLY A 132 3.48 10.53 -10.17
CA GLY A 132 3.71 11.77 -9.44
C GLY A 132 3.44 13.01 -10.27
N GLU A 133 3.79 14.17 -9.70
CA GLU A 133 3.61 15.46 -10.37
C GLU A 133 4.58 15.61 -11.55
N HIS A 134 5.85 15.23 -11.37
CA HIS A 134 6.89 15.38 -12.38
C HIS A 134 6.69 14.47 -13.59
N ASP A 135 6.04 13.31 -13.40
CA ASP A 135 5.73 12.37 -14.50
C ASP A 135 4.69 12.93 -15.47
N LEU A 136 3.91 13.93 -15.03
CA LEU A 136 2.85 14.58 -15.79
C LEU A 136 3.19 16.04 -16.16
N SER A 137 4.18 16.64 -15.50
CA SER A 137 4.56 18.05 -15.63
C SER A 137 5.02 18.45 -17.05
N HIS A 138 5.50 17.48 -17.83
CA HIS A 138 5.97 17.68 -19.20
C HIS A 138 4.89 17.39 -20.28
N GLY A 139 3.63 17.27 -19.86
CA GLY A 139 2.47 17.06 -20.73
C GLY A 139 2.27 15.62 -21.19
N PHE A 140 1.29 15.43 -22.08
CA PHE A 140 0.86 14.09 -22.56
C PHE A 140 1.99 13.27 -23.21
N GLY A 141 3.02 13.91 -23.77
CA GLY A 141 4.15 13.20 -24.39
C GLY A 141 4.96 12.36 -23.39
N THR A 142 5.27 12.90 -22.23
CA THR A 142 5.97 12.16 -21.16
C THR A 142 5.06 11.15 -20.50
N TYR A 143 3.83 11.55 -20.19
CA TYR A 143 2.80 10.67 -19.65
C TYR A 143 2.56 9.41 -20.51
N ASN A 144 2.40 9.58 -21.83
CA ASN A 144 2.14 8.48 -22.74
C ASN A 144 3.34 7.53 -22.88
N GLN A 145 4.58 8.01 -22.68
CA GLN A 145 5.76 7.14 -22.66
C GLN A 145 5.69 6.15 -21.50
N TYR A 146 5.31 6.61 -20.30
CA TYR A 146 5.10 5.74 -19.14
C TYR A 146 3.96 4.75 -19.35
N LEU A 147 2.78 5.22 -19.81
CA LEU A 147 1.65 4.33 -20.10
C LEU A 147 2.05 3.22 -21.09
N LYS A 148 2.76 3.58 -22.16
CA LYS A 148 3.22 2.63 -23.17
C LYS A 148 4.24 1.64 -22.61
N HIS A 149 5.24 2.12 -21.85
CA HIS A 149 6.30 1.27 -21.29
C HIS A 149 5.73 0.22 -20.34
N PHE A 150 4.80 0.60 -19.47
CA PHE A 150 4.19 -0.29 -18.48
C PHE A 150 2.89 -0.97 -18.94
N ASN A 151 2.51 -0.81 -20.22
CA ASN A 151 1.26 -1.34 -20.77
C ASN A 151 0.01 -0.96 -19.95
N LEU A 152 -0.05 0.29 -19.50
CA LEU A 152 -1.16 0.85 -18.72
C LEU A 152 -2.12 1.62 -19.64
N THR A 153 -3.41 1.42 -19.44
CA THR A 153 -4.47 2.19 -20.13
C THR A 153 -4.91 3.42 -19.34
N LYS A 154 -4.65 3.42 -18.03
CA LYS A 154 -5.03 4.47 -17.08
C LYS A 154 -3.88 4.69 -16.07
N PRO A 155 -3.79 5.89 -15.46
CA PRO A 155 -2.75 6.17 -14.46
C PRO A 155 -3.09 5.62 -13.07
N TYR A 156 -4.30 5.11 -12.89
CA TYR A 156 -4.78 4.46 -11.68
C TYR A 156 -5.28 3.07 -12.07
N TYR A 157 -5.00 2.09 -11.21
CA TYR A 157 -5.30 0.68 -11.47
C TYR A 157 -5.13 -0.11 -10.17
N SER A 158 -5.54 -1.36 -10.17
CA SER A 158 -5.36 -2.27 -9.05
C SER A 158 -4.87 -3.64 -9.53
N PHE A 159 -4.34 -4.44 -8.60
CA PHE A 159 -3.95 -5.82 -8.84
C PHE A 159 -3.90 -6.61 -7.53
N ASP A 160 -4.06 -7.92 -7.64
CA ASP A 160 -3.93 -8.82 -6.49
C ASP A 160 -2.59 -9.56 -6.53
N TYR A 161 -1.97 -9.75 -5.38
CA TYR A 161 -0.85 -10.65 -5.19
C TYR A 161 -1.06 -11.45 -3.90
N GLY A 162 -1.24 -12.76 -4.02
CA GLY A 162 -1.64 -13.61 -2.89
C GLY A 162 -2.98 -13.17 -2.32
N ASN A 163 -3.02 -12.85 -1.02
CA ASN A 163 -4.19 -12.38 -0.29
C ASN A 163 -4.19 -10.85 -0.07
N VAL A 164 -3.40 -10.12 -0.86
CA VAL A 164 -3.25 -8.67 -0.77
C VAL A 164 -3.74 -8.04 -2.07
N HIS A 165 -4.67 -7.09 -1.93
CA HIS A 165 -5.13 -6.24 -3.00
C HIS A 165 -4.35 -4.92 -2.96
N PHE A 166 -3.76 -4.55 -4.09
CA PHE A 166 -2.98 -3.32 -4.24
C PHE A 166 -3.73 -2.34 -5.13
N LEU A 167 -3.86 -1.10 -4.69
CA LEU A 167 -4.50 -0.02 -5.42
C LEU A 167 -3.51 1.14 -5.65
N ALA A 168 -3.22 1.38 -6.93
CA ALA A 168 -2.42 2.51 -7.39
C ALA A 168 -3.34 3.73 -7.60
N MET A 169 -3.16 4.77 -6.80
CA MET A 169 -3.81 6.07 -7.03
C MET A 169 -2.81 7.07 -7.63
N THR A 170 -3.30 7.93 -8.50
CA THR A 170 -2.54 9.03 -9.09
C THR A 170 -3.09 10.36 -8.57
N THR A 171 -2.29 11.01 -7.72
CA THR A 171 -2.69 12.23 -6.97
C THR A 171 -1.83 13.46 -7.29
N PRO A 172 -1.63 13.84 -8.57
CA PRO A 172 -0.79 14.98 -8.92
C PRO A 172 -1.54 16.31 -8.71
N LYS A 173 -0.85 17.40 -8.43
CA LYS A 173 -1.47 18.73 -8.31
C LYS A 173 -1.60 19.35 -9.70
N ASN A 174 -2.45 18.77 -10.53
CA ASN A 174 -2.73 19.26 -11.88
C ASN A 174 -4.19 19.01 -12.26
N THR A 175 -4.59 19.54 -13.42
CA THR A 175 -5.93 19.33 -13.99
C THR A 175 -5.98 18.18 -14.99
N LEU A 176 -4.84 17.56 -15.30
CA LEU A 176 -4.71 16.51 -16.30
C LEU A 176 -5.38 15.22 -15.82
N ILE A 177 -5.08 14.82 -14.58
CA ILE A 177 -5.61 13.63 -13.94
C ILE A 177 -6.35 14.06 -12.66
N PRO A 178 -7.63 14.44 -12.75
CA PRO A 178 -8.41 14.77 -11.56
C PRO A 178 -8.66 13.53 -10.70
N TYR A 179 -8.71 13.74 -9.39
CA TYR A 179 -9.04 12.71 -8.39
C TYR A 179 -10.08 13.21 -7.36
N ASN A 180 -10.82 14.26 -7.69
CA ASN A 180 -11.95 14.74 -6.88
C ASN A 180 -13.15 13.78 -6.97
N ASP A 181 -14.17 14.02 -6.14
CA ASP A 181 -15.40 13.23 -6.02
C ASP A 181 -16.23 13.06 -7.32
N LYS A 182 -15.94 13.86 -8.36
CA LYS A 182 -16.59 13.79 -9.67
C LYS A 182 -15.72 13.14 -10.75
N SER A 183 -14.51 12.72 -10.41
CA SER A 183 -13.56 12.15 -11.36
C SER A 183 -13.78 10.66 -11.60
N ASP A 184 -13.42 10.18 -12.80
CA ASP A 184 -13.42 8.75 -13.12
C ASP A 184 -12.53 7.95 -12.16
N GLN A 185 -11.44 8.55 -11.68
CA GLN A 185 -10.56 7.91 -10.71
C GLN A 185 -11.29 7.68 -9.38
N TYR A 186 -12.04 8.67 -8.89
CA TYR A 186 -12.78 8.52 -7.64
C TYR A 186 -13.84 7.42 -7.75
N GLN A 187 -14.58 7.38 -8.86
CA GLN A 187 -15.54 6.29 -9.08
C GLN A 187 -14.85 4.92 -9.16
N PHE A 188 -13.73 4.82 -9.90
CA PHE A 188 -12.92 3.60 -9.96
C PHE A 188 -12.48 3.14 -8.56
N VAL A 189 -11.93 4.04 -7.74
CA VAL A 189 -11.45 3.72 -6.39
C VAL A 189 -12.59 3.21 -5.50
N GLN A 190 -13.78 3.81 -5.58
CA GLN A 190 -14.93 3.34 -4.81
C GLN A 190 -15.34 1.92 -5.20
N ASP A 191 -15.48 1.65 -6.50
CA ASP A 191 -15.93 0.35 -7.01
C ASP A 191 -14.89 -0.74 -6.76
N ASP A 192 -13.61 -0.41 -6.93
CA ASP A 192 -12.47 -1.29 -6.72
C ASP A 192 -12.34 -1.69 -5.24
N LEU A 193 -12.35 -0.71 -4.32
CA LEU A 193 -12.27 -0.99 -2.88
C LEU A 193 -13.47 -1.78 -2.37
N LYS A 194 -14.68 -1.52 -2.90
CA LYS A 194 -15.86 -2.32 -2.58
C LYS A 194 -15.68 -3.77 -3.02
N SER A 195 -15.20 -3.98 -4.25
CA SER A 195 -14.96 -5.33 -4.79
C SER A 195 -13.88 -6.08 -3.99
N ALA A 196 -12.79 -5.40 -3.64
CA ALA A 196 -11.73 -5.95 -2.82
C ALA A 196 -12.22 -6.31 -1.40
N HIS A 197 -13.10 -5.49 -0.82
CA HIS A 197 -13.71 -5.75 0.49
C HIS A 197 -14.61 -6.98 0.51
N GLU A 198 -15.39 -7.17 -0.54
CA GLU A 198 -16.32 -8.29 -0.68
C GLU A 198 -15.59 -9.61 -1.02
N ASN A 199 -14.36 -9.53 -1.55
CA ASN A 199 -13.55 -10.70 -1.88
C ASN A 199 -12.97 -11.39 -0.63
N LYS A 200 -13.54 -12.55 -0.27
CA LYS A 200 -13.13 -13.34 0.90
C LYS A 200 -11.69 -13.86 0.87
N SER A 201 -11.06 -13.89 -0.31
CA SER A 201 -9.66 -14.31 -0.47
C SER A 201 -8.67 -13.16 -0.19
N ILE A 202 -9.15 -11.91 -0.11
CA ILE A 202 -8.35 -10.74 0.22
C ILE A 202 -8.42 -10.45 1.72
N ASN A 203 -7.25 -10.40 2.35
CA ASN A 203 -7.09 -10.09 3.76
C ASN A 203 -6.63 -8.64 3.97
N TRP A 204 -5.85 -8.13 3.02
CA TRP A 204 -5.16 -6.85 3.10
C TRP A 204 -5.46 -5.99 1.87
N ILE A 205 -5.69 -4.70 2.09
CA ILE A 205 -5.70 -3.71 1.03
C ILE A 205 -4.52 -2.77 1.26
N ILE A 206 -3.71 -2.57 0.23
CA ILE A 206 -2.60 -1.63 0.24
C ILE A 206 -2.85 -0.58 -0.84
N VAL A 207 -3.05 0.66 -0.41
CA VAL A 207 -3.17 1.81 -1.30
C VAL A 207 -1.81 2.50 -1.38
N TYR A 208 -1.33 2.75 -2.59
CA TYR A 208 -0.07 3.45 -2.79
C TYR A 208 -0.22 4.58 -3.80
N THR A 209 0.42 5.71 -3.48
CA THR A 209 0.34 6.93 -4.29
C THR A 209 1.55 7.83 -4.06
N PHE A 210 1.72 8.83 -4.91
CA PHE A 210 2.78 9.81 -4.78
C PHE A 210 2.60 10.70 -3.53
N ARG A 211 1.45 11.37 -3.37
CA ARG A 211 1.30 12.36 -2.29
C ARG A 211 1.00 11.73 -0.94
N PRO A 212 1.67 12.16 0.13
CA PRO A 212 1.28 11.81 1.48
C PRO A 212 -0.08 12.41 1.84
N PHE A 213 -0.94 11.61 2.46
CA PHE A 213 -2.20 12.08 3.04
C PHE A 213 -1.99 12.76 4.40
N TYR A 214 -0.92 12.41 5.11
CA TYR A 214 -0.68 12.79 6.52
C TYR A 214 0.79 13.14 6.82
N SER A 215 1.45 13.92 5.95
CA SER A 215 2.85 14.38 6.18
C SER A 215 2.95 15.52 7.18
#